data_AF-A0A839ZAM8-F1
#
_entry.id   AF-A0A839ZAM8-F1
#
_cell.length_a   1.000
_cell.length_b   1.000
_cell.length_c   1.000
_cell.angle_alpha   90.00
_cell.angle_beta   90.00
_cell.angle_gamma   90.00
#
_symmetry.space_group_name_H-M   'P 1'
#
loop_
_entity.id
_entity.type
_entity.pdbx_description
1 polymer ?
#
loop_
_entity_poly.entity_id
_entity_poly.type
_entity_poly.pdbx_seq_one_letter_code
_entity_poly.pdbx_strand_id
1 'polypeptide(L)' 'MPHADFDVVTLSPSTVRVMHRTAYHIYEFAVVDDGCGRRVVSGGPSIVFGCGDPVPAWDLVAAAERVAADTARQTGVID' A
#
# COMPACT_ATOMS: atom_id res chain seq x y z
N MET A 1 -9.13 -10.96 -9.31
CA MET A 1 -8.66 -9.59 -9.60
C MET A 1 -9.02 -8.70 -8.42
N PRO A 2 -8.23 -8.68 -7.33
CA PRO A 2 -8.51 -7.84 -6.15
C PRO A 2 -8.02 -6.39 -6.27
N HIS A 3 -7.34 -6.01 -7.36
CA HIS A 3 -6.86 -4.63 -7.57
C HIS A 3 -7.98 -3.62 -7.90
N ALA A 4 -9.20 -4.08 -8.19
CA ALA A 4 -10.30 -3.20 -8.61
C ALA A 4 -10.85 -2.30 -7.48
N ASP A 5 -10.56 -2.65 -6.23
CA ASP A 5 -11.12 -1.99 -5.05
C ASP A 5 -10.15 -0.99 -4.40
N PHE A 6 -8.91 -0.91 -4.90
CA PHE A 6 -7.87 -0.02 -4.38
C PHE A 6 -7.36 0.95 -5.44
N ASP A 7 -7.27 2.23 -5.08
CA ASP A 7 -6.63 3.27 -5.87
C ASP A 7 -5.27 3.63 -5.30
N VAL A 8 -4.28 3.83 -6.16
CA VAL A 8 -2.95 4.29 -5.73
C VAL A 8 -2.98 5.80 -5.60
N VAL A 9 -2.81 6.29 -4.37
CA VAL A 9 -2.88 7.73 -4.05
C VAL A 9 -1.49 8.36 -4.00
N THR A 10 -0.48 7.59 -3.63
CA THR A 10 0.91 8.06 -3.61
C THR A 10 1.86 6.95 -4.01
N LEU A 11 2.79 7.29 -4.89
CA LEU A 11 3.87 6.41 -5.30
C LEU A 11 5.15 7.22 -5.29
N SER A 12 6.04 6.92 -4.35
CA SER A 12 7.34 7.55 -4.22
C SER A 12 8.43 6.50 -4.01
N PRO A 13 9.72 6.85 -4.22
CA PRO A 13 10.83 5.91 -4.02
C PRO A 13 10.95 5.35 -2.59
N SER A 14 10.28 5.97 -1.61
CA SER A 14 10.33 5.60 -0.20
C SER A 14 8.97 5.16 0.36
N THR A 15 7.87 5.34 -0.37
CA THR A 15 6.51 5.18 0.18
C THR A 15 5.48 4.89 -0.91
N VAL A 16 4.58 3.95 -0.62
CA VAL A 16 3.41 3.65 -1.46
C VAL A 16 2.16 3.80 -0.61
N ARG A 17 1.19 4.59 -1.07
CA ARG A 17 -0.12 4.72 -0.43
C ARG A 17 -1.20 4.24 -1.36
N VAL A 18 -2.04 3.34 -0.87
CA VAL A 18 -3.23 2.85 -1.57
C VAL A 18 -4.47 3.15 -0.74
N MET A 19 -5.58 3.44 -1.40
CA MET A 19 -6.84 3.78 -0.77
C MET A 19 -7.91 2.79 -1.20
N HIS A 20 -8.63 2.23 -0.24
CA HIS A 20 -9.79 1.41 -0.56
C HIS A 20 -10.97 2.29 -0.98
N ARG A 21 -11.57 2.02 -2.15
CA ARG A 21 -12.61 2.86 -2.76
C ARG A 21 -13.87 2.99 -1.93
N THR A 22 -14.26 1.93 -1.22
CA THR A 22 -15.53 1.87 -0.49
C THR A 22 -15.37 2.13 1.01
N ALA A 23 -14.24 1.70 1.58
CA ALA A 23 -13.96 1.89 3.00
C ALA A 23 -13.25 3.22 3.28
N TYR A 24 -12.82 3.92 2.23
CA TYR A 24 -12.08 5.19 2.32
C TYR A 24 -10.84 5.14 3.24
N HIS A 25 -10.30 3.96 3.48
CA HIS A 25 -9.08 3.74 4.27
C HIS A 25 -7.86 3.88 3.39
N ILE A 26 -6.87 4.64 3.87
CA ILE A 26 -5.57 4.78 3.22
C ILE A 26 -4.57 3.90 3.95
N TYR A 27 -3.91 3.03 3.20
CA TYR A 27 -2.85 2.15 3.67
C TYR A 27 -1.52 2.67 3.14
N GLU A 28 -0.65 3.08 4.03
CA GLU A 28 0.70 3.55 3.71
C GLU A 28 1.72 2.46 3.99
N PHE A 29 2.55 2.15 3.00
CA PHE A 29 3.65 1.20 3.10
C PHE A 29 4.98 1.89 2.81
N ALA A 30 6.03 1.53 3.54
CA ALA A 30 7.38 2.01 3.27
C ALA A 30 8.04 1.17 2.17
N VAL A 31 8.86 1.83 1.34
CA VAL A 31 9.76 1.16 0.40
C VAL A 31 11.17 1.29 0.96
N VAL A 32 11.82 0.15 1.20
CA VAL A 32 13.16 0.07 1.79
C VAL A 32 14.06 -0.83 0.95
N ASP A 33 15.36 -0.71 1.16
CA ASP A 33 16.33 -1.66 0.62
C ASP A 33 16.38 -2.92 1.51
N ASP A 34 16.36 -4.11 0.89
CA ASP A 34 16.42 -5.39 1.59
C ASP A 34 17.82 -5.77 2.09
N GLY A 35 18.81 -4.87 1.93
CA GLY A 35 20.22 -5.09 2.25
C GLY A 35 20.98 -5.87 1.16
N CYS A 36 20.29 -6.33 0.12
CA CYS A 36 20.86 -6.96 -1.06
C CYS A 36 20.81 -6.04 -2.30
N GLY A 37 20.49 -4.76 -2.11
CA GLY A 37 20.37 -3.77 -3.18
C GLY A 37 19.04 -3.82 -3.93
N ARG A 38 18.06 -4.60 -3.44
CA ARG A 38 16.70 -4.62 -4.00
C ARG A 38 15.81 -3.78 -3.13
N ARG A 39 14.96 -2.98 -3.77
CA ARG A 39 13.91 -2.29 -3.04
C ARG A 39 12.73 -3.22 -2.85
N VAL A 40 12.15 -3.21 -1.66
CA VAL A 40 10.98 -3.99 -1.29
C VAL A 40 10.00 -3.12 -0.54
N VAL A 41 8.71 -3.43 -0.66
CA VAL A 41 7.71 -2.87 0.24
C VAL A 41 7.91 -3.55 1.60
N SER A 42 8.23 -2.79 2.65
CA SER A 42 8.45 -3.34 3.99
C SER A 42 7.64 -2.61 5.05
N GLY A 43 7.32 -3.37 6.10
CA GLY A 43 6.69 -2.86 7.32
C GLY A 43 5.21 -2.59 7.08
N GLY A 44 4.37 -3.46 7.64
CA GLY A 44 2.91 -3.39 7.55
C GLY A 44 2.35 -1.99 7.77
N PRO A 45 1.16 -1.71 7.22
CA PRO A 45 0.81 -0.36 6.85
C PRO A 45 0.57 0.55 8.05
N SER A 46 0.97 1.80 7.92
CA SER A 46 0.32 2.87 8.69
C SER A 46 -1.06 3.08 8.08
N ILE A 47 -2.11 2.65 8.79
CA ILE A 47 -3.50 2.85 8.36
C ILE A 47 -3.90 4.28 8.74
N VAL A 48 -4.11 5.12 7.72
CA VAL A 48 -4.65 6.47 7.89
C VAL A 48 -6.14 6.41 7.58
N PHE A 49 -6.95 6.59 8.62
CA PHE A 49 -8.41 6.54 8.54
C PHE A 49 -8.98 7.70 7.74
N GLY A 50 -9.83 7.41 6.76
CA GLY A 50 -10.76 8.36 6.18
C GLY A 50 -11.93 8.63 7.15
N CYS A 51 -12.44 9.85 7.12
CA CYS A 51 -13.50 10.35 8.01
C CYS A 51 -14.74 9.42 8.03
N GLY A 52 -15.02 8.76 9.17
CA GLY A 52 -16.32 8.14 9.44
C GLY A 52 -16.30 6.79 10.13
N ASP A 53 -15.26 5.96 9.92
CA ASP A 53 -15.21 4.60 10.45
C ASP A 53 -14.19 4.45 11.60
N PRO A 54 -14.62 4.07 12.82
CA PRO A 54 -13.72 3.89 13.97
C PRO A 54 -12.98 2.55 13.96
N VAL A 55 -13.25 1.66 12.99
CA VAL A 55 -12.68 0.31 12.96
C VAL A 55 -11.68 0.19 11.81
N PRO A 56 -10.39 -0.05 12.09
CA PRO A 56 -9.42 -0.35 11.05
C PRO A 56 -9.80 -1.64 10.32
N ALA A 57 -9.99 -1.54 9.00
CA ALA A 57 -10.18 -2.71 8.15
C ALA A 57 -8.83 -3.43 7.95
N TRP A 58 -8.40 -4.11 9.01
CA TRP A 58 -7.17 -4.91 9.06
C TRP A 58 -7.23 -6.11 8.11
N ASP A 59 -8.43 -6.62 7.84
CA ASP A 59 -8.69 -7.68 6.87
C ASP A 59 -8.29 -7.28 5.44
N LEU A 60 -8.32 -5.98 5.14
CA LEU A 60 -7.93 -5.42 3.84
C LEU A 60 -6.42 -5.15 3.70
N VAL A 61 -5.64 -5.25 4.78
CA VAL A 61 -4.19 -4.94 4.78
C VAL A 61 -3.42 -5.82 3.81
N ALA A 62 -3.67 -7.13 3.81
CA ALA A 62 -2.97 -8.06 2.92
C ALA A 62 -3.28 -7.79 1.44
N ALA A 63 -4.52 -7.36 1.14
CA ALA A 63 -4.90 -6.96 -0.20
C ALA A 63 -4.24 -5.64 -0.60
N ALA A 64 -4.23 -4.65 0.30
CA ALA A 64 -3.58 -3.37 0.10
C ALA A 64 -2.07 -3.51 -0.14
N GLU A 65 -1.38 -4.37 0.63
CA GLU A 65 0.05 -4.66 0.49
C GLU A 65 0.36 -5.25 -0.88
N ARG A 66 -0.48 -6.19 -1.34
CA ARG A 66 -0.33 -6.81 -2.65
C ARG A 66 -0.50 -5.79 -3.78
N VAL A 67 -1.50 -4.92 -3.68
CA VAL A 67 -1.70 -3.83 -4.66
C VAL A 67 -0.52 -2.86 -4.65
N ALA A 68 -0.03 -2.49 -3.47
CA ALA A 68 1.12 -1.60 -3.31
C ALA A 68 2.39 -2.21 -3.93
N ALA A 69 2.69 -3.47 -3.63
CA ALA A 69 3.84 -4.19 -4.18
C ALA A 69 3.74 -4.38 -5.70
N ASP A 70 2.57 -4.79 -6.20
CA ASP A 70 2.36 -4.98 -7.65
C ASP A 70 2.51 -3.64 -8.40
N THR A 71 1.95 -2.56 -7.86
CA THR A 71 2.08 -1.21 -8.46
C THR A 71 3.53 -0.75 -8.44
N ALA A 72 4.21 -0.90 -7.31
CA ALA A 72 5.61 -0.48 -7.17
C ALA A 72 6.53 -1.27 -8.10
N ARG A 73 6.28 -2.57 -8.35
CA ARG A 73 7.00 -3.36 -9.37
C ARG A 73 6.71 -2.88 -10.78
N GLN A 74 5.43 -2.69 -11.14
CA GLN A 74 5.03 -2.27 -12.49
C GLN A 74 5.60 -0.89 -12.88
N THR A 75 5.87 -0.05 -11.89
CA THR A 75 6.39 1.31 -12.07
C THR A 75 7.90 1.42 -11.88
N GLY A 76 8.59 0.31 -11.59
CA GLY A 76 10.04 0.28 -11.37
C GLY A 76 10.50 0.95 -10.07
N VAL A 77 9.58 1.15 -9.13
CA VAL A 77 9.91 1.65 -7.77
C VAL A 77 10.58 0.57 -6.95
N ILE A 78 10.20 -0.70 -7.16
CA ILE A 78 10.83 -1.89 -6.57
C ILE A 78 11.16 -2.93 -7.65
N ASP A 79 12.07 -3.85 -7.31
CA ASP A 79 12.51 -4.97 -8.17
C ASP A 79 11.61 -6.22 -8.04
#